data_AF-A0A359LXL9-F1
#
_entry.id   AF-A0A359LXL9-F1
#
_cell.length_a   1.000
_cell.length_b   1.000
_cell.length_c   1.000
_cell.angle_alpha   90.00
_cell.angle_beta   90.00
_cell.angle_gamma   90.00
#
_symmetry.space_group_name_H-M   'P 1'
#
loop_
_entity.id
_entity.type
_entity.pdbx_description
1 polymer ?
#
loop_
_entity_poly.entity_id
_entity_poly.type
_entity_poly.pdbx_seq_one_letter_code
_entity_poly.pdbx_strand_id
1 'polypeptide(L)'
;EMEVWALEAYGAAYVLQELLTAKSDDVYGRAKIYEAIVKGEAAAEPGVPESFNVLIRELQSLCLDVELMKKAREVPDTALAAD
;
A
#
# COMPACT_ATOMS: atom_id res chain seq x y z
N GLU A 1 -6.65 0.73 -17.09
CA GLU A 1 -5.33 0.08 -17.27
C GLU A 1 -4.40 0.93 -18.12
N MET A 2 -4.88 1.50 -19.24
CA MET A 2 -4.05 2.36 -20.10
C MET A 2 -3.51 3.61 -19.36
N GLU A 3 -4.28 4.16 -18.43
CA GLU A 3 -3.93 5.34 -17.63
C GLU A 3 -2.87 5.00 -16.57
N VAL A 4 -2.90 3.77 -16.05
CA VAL A 4 -1.92 3.26 -15.09
C VAL A 4 -0.55 3.17 -15.78
N TRP A 5 -0.51 2.59 -16.98
CA TRP A 5 0.73 2.51 -17.76
C TRP A 5 1.34 3.87 -18.08
N ALA A 6 0.49 4.87 -18.34
CA ALA A 6 0.98 6.23 -18.54
C ALA A 6 1.69 6.76 -17.28
N LEU A 7 1.08 6.60 -16.09
CA LEU A 7 1.68 7.04 -14.83
C LEU A 7 2.95 6.26 -14.48
N GLU A 8 2.98 4.96 -14.77
CA GLU A 8 4.17 4.11 -14.61
C GLU A 8 5.32 4.56 -15.52
N ALA A 9 5.02 4.84 -16.80
CA ALA A 9 6.02 5.32 -17.77
C ALA A 9 6.62 6.68 -17.38
N TYR A 10 5.84 7.55 -16.75
CA TYR A 10 6.34 8.81 -16.17
C TYR A 10 7.16 8.61 -14.89
N GLY A 11 7.17 7.42 -14.29
CA GLY A 11 7.78 7.17 -12.98
C GLY A 11 7.00 7.83 -11.84
N ALA A 12 5.72 8.12 -12.02
CA ALA A 12 4.88 8.83 -11.05
C ALA A 12 4.35 7.91 -9.95
N ALA A 13 5.26 7.24 -9.23
CA ALA A 13 4.94 6.19 -8.26
C ALA A 13 3.98 6.67 -7.15
N TYR A 14 4.22 7.84 -6.57
CA TYR A 14 3.36 8.39 -5.50
C TYR A 14 1.97 8.77 -6.00
N VAL A 15 1.88 9.33 -7.22
CA VAL A 15 0.59 9.70 -7.82
C VAL A 15 -0.23 8.45 -8.11
N LEU A 16 0.41 7.42 -8.66
CA LEU A 16 -0.25 6.14 -8.91
C LEU A 16 -0.69 5.47 -7.61
N GLN A 17 0.17 5.45 -6.59
CA GLN A 17 -0.17 4.90 -5.27
C GLN A 17 -1.37 5.63 -4.66
N GLU A 18 -1.36 6.96 -4.68
CA GLU A 18 -2.46 7.79 -4.17
C GLU A 18 -3.77 7.50 -4.91
N LEU A 19 -3.71 7.35 -6.24
CA LEU A 19 -4.86 7.02 -7.08
C LEU A 19 -5.48 5.67 -6.71
N LEU A 20 -4.66 4.65 -6.48
CA LEU A 20 -5.09 3.29 -6.19
C LEU A 20 -5.50 3.07 -4.71
N THR A 21 -5.05 3.94 -3.81
CA THR A 21 -5.28 3.80 -2.35
C THR A 21 -6.27 4.85 -1.86
N ALA A 22 -5.77 5.97 -1.32
CA ALA A 22 -6.55 6.95 -0.60
C ALA A 22 -7.58 7.71 -1.47
N LYS A 23 -7.41 7.72 -2.80
CA LYS A 23 -8.40 8.25 -3.76
C LYS A 23 -9.38 7.21 -4.29
N SER A 24 -9.20 5.92 -4.01
CA SER A 24 -10.09 4.84 -4.44
C SER A 24 -10.60 4.04 -3.22
N ASP A 25 -9.84 3.05 -2.78
CA ASP A 25 -10.34 1.92 -1.98
C ASP A 25 -9.71 1.77 -0.59
N ASP A 26 -8.83 2.68 -0.18
CA ASP A 26 -8.36 2.73 1.20
C ASP A 26 -9.37 3.48 2.09
N VAL A 27 -10.22 2.73 2.79
CA VAL A 27 -11.31 3.27 3.62
C VAL A 27 -10.78 4.16 4.75
N TYR A 28 -9.70 3.74 5.41
CA TYR A 28 -9.10 4.51 6.50
C TYR A 28 -8.29 5.69 5.99
N GLY A 29 -7.51 5.49 4.92
CA GLY A 29 -6.69 6.51 4.29
C GLY A 29 -7.50 7.67 3.72
N ARG A 30 -8.65 7.39 3.09
CA ARG A 30 -9.51 8.43 2.51
C ARG A 30 -10.07 9.40 3.55
N ALA A 31 -10.52 8.89 4.71
CA ALA A 31 -11.00 9.72 5.81
C ALA A 31 -9.90 10.59 6.41
N LYS A 32 -8.70 10.01 6.60
CA LYS A 32 -7.52 10.75 7.10
C LYS A 32 -7.05 11.81 6.12
N ILE A 33 -7.03 11.53 4.83
CA ILE A 33 -6.70 12.53 3.81
C ILE A 33 -7.68 13.70 3.85
N TYR A 34 -8.99 13.42 3.98
CA TYR A 34 -9.97 14.48 4.09
C TYR A 34 -9.72 15.38 5.31
N GLU A 35 -9.46 14.78 6.47
CA GLU A 35 -9.11 15.50 7.69
C GLU A 35 -7.81 16.31 7.53
N ALA A 36 -6.78 15.73 6.93
CA ALA A 36 -5.50 16.39 6.68
C ALA A 36 -5.66 17.60 5.74
N ILE A 37 -6.47 17.48 4.68
CA ILE A 37 -6.77 18.60 3.76
C ILE A 37 -7.47 19.73 4.51
N VAL A 38 -8.45 19.42 5.36
CA VAL A 38 -9.18 20.43 6.15
C VAL A 38 -8.25 21.13 7.15
N LYS A 39 -7.29 20.42 7.74
CA LYS A 39 -6.32 20.97 8.70
C LYS A 39 -5.10 21.62 8.07
N GLY A 40 -4.88 21.43 6.77
CA GLY A 40 -3.65 21.88 6.09
C GLY A 40 -2.40 21.08 6.50
N GLU A 41 -2.58 19.85 6.97
CA GLU A 41 -1.49 18.95 7.38
C GLU A 41 -1.00 18.10 6.20
N ALA A 42 0.23 17.58 6.31
CA ALA A 42 0.79 16.70 5.29
C ALA A 42 -0.02 15.40 5.18
N ALA A 43 -0.18 14.91 3.94
CA ALA A 43 -0.98 13.74 3.64
C ALA A 43 -0.49 12.49 4.39
N ALA A 44 -1.45 11.62 4.75
CA ALA A 44 -1.19 10.39 5.48
C ALA A 44 -0.53 9.31 4.62
N GLU A 45 0.23 8.41 5.24
CA GLU A 45 0.76 7.22 4.56
C GLU A 45 -0.38 6.32 4.05
N PRO A 46 -0.33 5.90 2.78
CA PRO A 46 -1.35 5.05 2.19
C PRO A 46 -1.33 3.64 2.80
N GLY A 47 -2.51 3.09 3.07
CA GLY A 47 -2.71 1.75 3.59
C GLY A 47 -2.89 0.69 2.49
N VAL A 48 -3.38 -0.48 2.90
CA VAL A 48 -3.73 -1.57 1.98
C VAL A 48 -5.12 -1.32 1.40
N PRO A 49 -5.32 -1.37 0.07
CA PRO A 49 -6.65 -1.24 -0.55
C PRO A 49 -7.59 -2.37 -0.12
N GLU A 50 -8.86 -2.05 0.13
CA GLU A 50 -9.84 -3.09 0.51
C GLU A 50 -10.11 -4.09 -0.62
N SER A 51 -9.96 -3.68 -1.89
CA SER A 51 -10.05 -4.58 -3.04
C SER A 51 -9.02 -5.72 -2.98
N PHE A 52 -7.85 -5.49 -2.39
CA PHE A 52 -6.87 -6.55 -2.16
C PHE A 52 -7.30 -7.53 -1.06
N ASN A 53 -7.93 -7.02 0.02
CA ASN A 53 -8.50 -7.88 1.06
C ASN A 53 -9.64 -8.76 0.51
N VAL A 54 -10.50 -8.18 -0.35
CA VAL A 54 -11.56 -8.92 -1.04
C VAL A 54 -10.97 -10.03 -1.92
N LEU A 55 -9.94 -9.70 -2.73
CA LEU A 55 -9.24 -10.69 -3.55
C LEU A 55 -8.72 -11.88 -2.72
N ILE A 56 -8.10 -11.64 -1.56
CA ILE A 56 -7.64 -12.72 -0.67
C ILE A 56 -8.82 -13.61 -0.25
N ARG A 57 -9.95 -13.02 0.12
CA ARG A 57 -11.14 -13.78 0.56
C ARG A 57 -11.77 -14.56 -0.58
N GLU A 58 -11.79 -14.00 -1.79
CA GLU A 58 -12.25 -14.70 -2.99
C GLU A 58 -11.38 -15.91 -3.31
N LEU A 59 -10.05 -15.80 -3.22
CA LEU A 59 -9.14 -16.94 -3.40
C LEU A 59 -9.33 -18.00 -2.31
N GLN A 60 -9.46 -17.59 -1.05
CA GLN A 60 -9.74 -18.50 0.07
C GLN A 60 -11.06 -19.25 -0.08
N SER A 61 -12.07 -18.63 -0.71
CA SER A 61 -13.35 -19.28 -1.00
C SER A 61 -13.21 -20.45 -1.98
N LEU A 62 -12.15 -20.48 -2.78
CA LEU A 62 -11.80 -21.53 -3.73
C LEU A 62 -10.86 -22.59 -3.11
N CYS A 63 -10.73 -22.62 -1.77
CA CYS A 63 -9.80 -23.47 -1.04
C CYS A 63 -8.31 -23.20 -1.37
N LEU A 64 -7.98 -21.99 -1.82
CA LEU A 64 -6.59 -21.55 -1.98
C LEU A 64 -6.15 -20.80 -0.73
N ASP A 65 -5.13 -21.32 -0.04
CA ASP A 65 -4.57 -20.67 1.14
C ASP A 65 -3.56 -19.59 0.74
N VAL A 66 -3.87 -18.34 1.05
CA VAL A 66 -3.06 -17.15 0.70
C VAL A 66 -2.85 -16.34 1.96
N GLU A 67 -1.58 -16.15 2.32
CA GLU A 67 -1.15 -15.41 3.52
C GLU A 67 -0.09 -14.35 3.19
N LEU A 68 -0.11 -13.24 3.92
CA LEU A 68 0.89 -12.19 3.83
C LEU A 68 2.14 -12.56 4.66
N MET A 69 3.22 -12.90 3.98
CA MET A 69 4.49 -13.21 4.64
C MET A 69 5.25 -11.94 5.02
N LYS A 70 5.68 -11.84 6.28
CA LYS A 70 6.61 -10.79 6.72
C LYS A 70 8.04 -11.21 6.39
N LYS A 71 8.80 -10.34 5.73
CA LYS A 71 10.25 -10.57 5.57
C LYS A 71 10.92 -10.47 6.95
N ALA A 72 11.70 -11.48 7.32
CA ALA A 72 12.54 -11.40 8.51
C ALA A 72 13.55 -10.25 8.34
N ARG A 73 13.71 -9.43 9.38
CA ARG A 73 14.68 -8.33 9.38
C ARG A 73 16.07 -8.94 9.35
N GLU A 74 16.76 -8.87 8.22
CA GLU A 74 18.19 -9.18 8.13
C GLU A 74 18.91 -8.21 9.07
N VAL A 75 19.49 -8.74 10.14
CA VAL A 75 20.44 -7.99 10.98
C VAL A 75 21.70 -7.84 10.13
N PRO A 76 22.16 -6.62 9.82
CA PRO A 76 23.38 -6.45 9.05
C PRO A 76 24.55 -7.07 9.81
N ASP A 77 25.33 -7.93 9.13
CA ASP A 77 26.53 -8.61 9.67
C ASP A 77 27.59 -7.66 10.27
N THR A 78 27.46 -6.35 10.07
CA THR A 78 28.36 -5.34 10.64
C THR A 78 28.30 -5.26 12.17
N ALA A 79 27.27 -5.80 12.81
CA ALA A 79 27.18 -5.85 14.27
C ALA A 79 27.96 -7.02 14.89
N LEU A 80 28.29 -8.06 14.12
CA LEU A 80 29.02 -9.24 14.60
C LEU A 80 30.55 -9.10 14.49
N ALA A 81 31.04 -8.10 13.76
CA ALA A 81 32.47 -7.86 13.57
C ALA A 81 33.10 -6.91 14.61
N ALA A 82 32.33 -6.46 15.60
CA ALA A 82 32.74 -5.46 16.59
C ALA A 82 32.91 -6.01 18.03
N ASP A 83 32.75 -7.32 18.24
CA ASP A 83 33.07 -8.02 19.50
C ASP A 83 34.39 -8.79 19.41
#